data_AF-A0AB35UG90-F1
#
_entry.id   AF-A0AB35UG90-F1
#
_cell.length_a   1.000
_cell.length_b   1.000
_cell.length_c   1.000
_cell.angle_alpha   90.00
_cell.angle_beta   90.00
_cell.angle_gamma   90.00
#
_symmetry.space_group_name_H-M   'P 1'
#
loop_
_entity.id
_entity.type
_entity.pdbx_description
1 polymer ?
#
loop_
_entity_poly.entity_id
_entity_poly.type
_entity_poly.pdbx_seq_one_letter_code
_entity_poly.pdbx_strand_id
1 'polypeptide(L)' 'MPDQDPTPDYERLTIDALAAAAAAETDEQRHLLLDQAAIYAALGEKTRGYALTGR' A
#
# COMPACT_ATOMS: atom_id res chain seq x y z
N MET A 1 -24.04 14.49 -6.97
CA MET A 1 -23.50 13.19 -6.51
C MET A 1 -22.07 13.47 -6.12
N PRO A 2 -21.61 13.26 -4.87
CA PRO A 2 -20.19 13.36 -4.62
C PRO A 2 -19.54 12.17 -5.33
N ASP A 3 -18.67 12.46 -6.31
CA ASP A 3 -17.70 11.52 -6.85
C ASP A 3 -16.88 11.00 -5.66
N GLN A 4 -17.25 9.83 -5.16
CA GLN A 4 -16.38 9.10 -4.25
C GLN A 4 -15.36 8.42 -5.13
N ASP A 5 -14.23 9.11 -5.35
CA ASP A 5 -13.02 8.44 -5.82
C ASP A 5 -12.86 7.14 -5.02
N PRO A 6 -12.72 5.98 -5.68
CA PRO A 6 -12.57 4.72 -4.96
C PRO A 6 -11.37 4.86 -4.04
N THR A 7 -11.58 4.59 -2.74
CA THR A 7 -10.50 4.59 -1.76
C THR A 7 -9.36 3.73 -2.30
N PRO A 8 -8.10 4.20 -2.31
CA PRO A 8 -7.00 3.45 -2.86
C PRO A 8 -6.93 2.06 -2.25
N ASP A 9 -6.81 1.02 -3.09
CA ASP A 9 -6.61 -0.35 -2.63
C ASP A 9 -5.16 -0.51 -2.18
N TYR A 10 -4.90 -0.12 -0.93
CA TYR A 10 -3.59 -0.19 -0.32
C TYR A 10 -3.06 -1.62 -0.20
N GLU A 11 -3.93 -2.64 -0.17
CA GLU A 11 -3.49 -4.04 -0.16
C GLU A 11 -2.91 -4.42 -1.53
N ARG A 12 -3.60 -4.06 -2.62
CA ARG A 12 -3.06 -4.22 -3.97
C ARG A 12 -1.75 -3.47 -4.15
N LEU A 13 -1.69 -2.20 -3.74
CA LEU A 13 -0.48 -1.38 -3.85
C LEU A 13 0.70 -1.95 -3.07
N THR A 14 0.45 -2.52 -1.89
CA THR A 14 1.48 -3.23 -1.10
C THR A 14 2.03 -4.42 -1.88
N ILE A 15 1.15 -5.25 -2.45
CA ILE A 15 1.56 -6.44 -3.23
C ILE A 15 2.37 -6.04 -4.45
N ASP A 16 1.93 -5.02 -5.19
CA ASP A 16 2.61 -4.55 -6.40
C ASP A 16 4.01 -4.01 -6.08
N ALA A 17 4.16 -3.25 -4.97
CA ALA A 17 5.45 -2.76 -4.52
C ALA A 17 6.40 -3.90 -4.08
N LEU A 18 5.88 -4.94 -3.42
CA LEU A 18 6.67 -6.14 -3.06
C LEU A 18 7.11 -6.93 -4.30
N ALA A 19 6.23 -7.07 -5.29
CA ALA A 19 6.57 -7.73 -6.55
C ALA A 19 7.65 -6.95 -7.32
N ALA A 20 7.54 -5.62 -7.36
CA ALA A 20 8.56 -4.76 -7.94
C ALA A 20 9.89 -4.86 -7.17
N ALA A 21 9.86 -4.92 -5.84
CA ALA A 21 11.07 -5.10 -5.02
C ALA A 21 11.77 -6.43 -5.33
N ALA A 22 11.00 -7.51 -5.51
CA ALA A 22 11.54 -8.81 -5.88
C ALA A 22 12.20 -8.81 -7.28
N ALA A 23 11.74 -7.94 -8.17
CA ALA A 23 12.29 -7.75 -9.51
C ALA A 23 13.37 -6.65 -9.61
N ALA A 24 13.69 -5.98 -8.50
CA ALA A 24 14.61 -4.84 -8.52
C ALA A 24 16.06 -5.26 -8.83
N GLU A 25 16.68 -4.54 -9.77
CA GLU A 25 18.03 -4.83 -10.25
C GLU A 25 19.13 -4.38 -9.27
N THR A 26 18.79 -3.44 -8.38
CA THR A 26 19.73 -2.89 -7.39
C THR A 26 19.17 -3.01 -5.98
N ASP A 27 20.08 -3.13 -5.01
CA ASP A 27 19.69 -3.17 -3.59
C ASP A 27 19.05 -1.85 -3.14
N GLU A 28 19.53 -0.70 -3.65
CA GLU A 28 18.95 0.61 -3.35
C GLU A 28 17.50 0.71 -3.84
N GLN A 29 17.23 0.29 -5.09
CA GLN A 29 15.87 0.25 -5.63
C GLN A 29 14.99 -0.72 -4.85
N ARG A 30 15.52 -1.90 -4.48
CA ARG A 30 14.80 -2.87 -3.66
C ARG A 30 14.39 -2.27 -2.32
N HIS A 31 15.31 -1.58 -1.64
CA HIS A 31 15.04 -0.93 -0.36
C HIS A 31 13.94 0.13 -0.48
N LEU A 32 14.02 1.01 -1.48
CA LEU A 32 12.98 2.03 -1.71
C LEU A 32 11.59 1.42 -1.95
N LEU A 33 11.52 0.32 -2.70
CA LEU A 33 10.27 -0.39 -2.97
C LEU A 33 9.73 -1.11 -1.73
N LEU A 34 10.61 -1.66 -0.88
CA LEU A 34 10.22 -2.25 0.40
C LEU A 34 9.70 -1.19 1.38
N ASP A 35 10.36 -0.03 1.46
CA ASP A 35 9.89 1.10 2.27
C ASP A 35 8.51 1.58 1.79
N GLN A 36 8.32 1.65 0.47
CA GLN A 36 7.03 2.00 -0.12
C GLN A 36 5.94 0.96 0.17
N ALA A 37 6.26 -0.34 0.10
CA ALA A 37 5.34 -1.41 0.48
C ALA A 37 4.94 -1.31 1.96
N ALA A 38 5.88 -0.99 2.86
CA ALA A 38 5.60 -0.80 4.28
C ALA A 38 4.65 0.39 4.53
N ILE A 39 4.81 1.49 3.79
CA ILE A 39 3.91 2.65 3.86
C ILE A 39 2.49 2.25 3.43
N TYR A 40 2.34 1.53 2.31
CA TYR A 40 1.03 1.08 1.85
C TYR A 40 0.37 0.10 2.84
N ALA A 41 1.12 -0.82 3.42
CA ALA A 41 0.61 -1.74 4.42
C ALA A 41 0.04 -0.98 5.64
N ALA A 42 0.76 0.02 6.14
CA ALA A 42 0.33 0.85 7.26
C ALA A 42 -0.92 1.68 6.94
N LEU A 43 -1.01 2.24 5.72
CA LEU A 43 -2.19 2.96 5.26
C LEU A 43 -3.41 2.04 5.12
N GLY A 44 -3.21 0.81 4.62
CA GLY A 44 -4.26 -0.20 4.53
C GLY A 44 -4.80 -0.62 5.90
N GLU A 45 -3.92 -0.85 6.87
CA GLU A 45 -4.30 -1.16 8.24
C GLU A 45 -5.09 -0.03 8.90
N LYS A 46 -4.62 1.22 8.75
CA LYS A 46 -5.32 2.41 9.25
C LYS A 46 -6.71 2.56 8.62
N THR A 47 -6.83 2.32 7.32
CA THR A 47 -8.11 2.38 6.59
C THR A 47 -9.07 1.29 7.09
N ARG A 48 -8.59 0.06 7.30
CA ARG A 48 -9.37 -1.03 7.92
C ARG A 48 -9.79 -0.69 9.36
N GLY A 49 -8.89 -0.11 10.15
CA GLY A 49 -9.19 0.35 11.51
C GLY A 49 -10.35 1.34 11.56
N TYR A 50 -10.38 2.33 10.66
CA TYR A 50 -11.51 3.26 10.56
C TYR A 50 -12.80 2.57 10.13
N ALA A 51 -12.73 1.64 9.16
CA ALA A 51 -13.91 0.89 8.70
C ALA A 51 -14.52 0.00 9.80
N LEU A 52 -13.70 -0.51 10.73
CA LEU A 52 -14.14 -1.36 11.84
C LEU A 52 -14.64 -0.56 13.05
N THR A 53 -14.10 0.63 13.29
CA THR A 53 -14.44 1.47 14.46
C THR A 53 -15.58 2.46 14.18
N GLY A 54 -15.90 2.70 12.90
CA GLY A 54 -16.99 3.58 12.46
C GLY A 54 -18.39 2.93 12.42
N ARG A 55 -18.62 1.82 13.13
CA ARG A 55 -19.89 1.10 13.17
C ARG A 55 -20.57 1.20 14.53
#